data_AF-N8ZWM9-F1
#
_entry.id   AF-N8ZWM9-F1
#
_cell.length_a   1.000
_cell.length_b   1.000
_cell.length_c   1.000
_cell.angle_alpha   90.00
_cell.angle_beta   90.00
_cell.angle_gamma   90.00
#
_symmetry.space_group_name_H-M   'P 1'
#
loop_
_entity.id
_entity.type
_entity.pdbx_description
1 polymer ?
#
loop_
_entity_poly.entity_id
_entity_poly.type
_entity_poly.pdbx_seq_one_letter_code
_entity_poly.pdbx_strand_id
1 'polypeptide(L)'
;MGYVYTPNISNKVDYQAIGLVIHEVREYDFYPWLSHTENITLPKMGLHEVCIKGFNELFMQMANEAICYGSDKKLEKFELQHILDAFLKEFANPRYYSNFIDNGWRPVTNHTQDYFLCVIDKNTIGMWLSCNDE
;
A
#
# COMPACT_ATOMS: atom_id res chain seq x y z
N MET A 1 19.29 -10.75 -6.41
CA MET A 1 18.89 -11.02 -7.80
C MET A 1 17.64 -10.20 -8.05
N GLY A 2 17.71 -9.21 -8.94
CA GLY A 2 16.59 -8.30 -9.21
C GLY A 2 15.72 -8.87 -10.31
N TYR A 3 14.42 -8.98 -10.06
CA TYR A 3 13.43 -9.35 -11.06
C TYR A 3 13.34 -8.26 -12.14
N VAL A 4 13.46 -8.65 -13.41
CA VAL A 4 13.30 -7.74 -14.55
C VAL A 4 11.80 -7.60 -14.84
N TYR A 5 11.20 -6.49 -14.43
CA TYR A 5 9.80 -6.18 -14.69
C TYR A 5 9.57 -5.88 -16.19
N THR A 6 8.68 -6.64 -16.81
CA THR A 6 8.25 -6.41 -18.19
C THR A 6 6.99 -5.53 -18.16
N PRO A 7 6.97 -4.33 -18.78
CA PRO A 7 5.85 -3.41 -18.65
C PRO A 7 4.58 -3.98 -19.30
N ASN A 8 3.50 -4.04 -18.52
CA ASN A 8 2.18 -4.48 -19.00
C ASN A 8 1.52 -3.37 -19.82
N ILE A 9 1.23 -3.66 -21.09
CA ILE A 9 0.61 -2.75 -22.07
C ILE A 9 -0.93 -2.84 -22.04
N SER A 10 -1.47 -3.81 -21.29
CA SER A 10 -2.88 -3.86 -20.94
C SER A 10 -3.04 -3.18 -19.58
N ASN A 11 -4.08 -2.39 -19.36
CA ASN A 11 -4.41 -1.76 -18.06
C ASN A 11 -4.75 -2.79 -16.94
N LYS A 12 -4.21 -4.02 -17.03
CA LYS A 12 -4.26 -5.04 -16.00
C LYS A 12 -2.95 -4.98 -15.23
N VAL A 13 -3.04 -5.14 -13.92
CA VAL A 13 -1.88 -5.33 -13.05
C VAL A 13 -1.27 -6.69 -13.42
N ASP A 14 0.05 -6.80 -13.51
CA ASP A 14 0.67 -8.12 -13.55
C ASP A 14 0.58 -8.73 -12.14
N TYR A 15 -0.57 -9.35 -11.85
CA TYR A 15 -0.86 -10.01 -10.59
C TYR A 15 0.17 -11.09 -10.25
N GLN A 16 0.88 -11.64 -11.25
CA GLN A 16 1.93 -12.61 -11.00
C GLN A 16 3.15 -11.94 -10.37
N ALA A 17 3.53 -10.74 -10.78
CA ALA A 17 4.66 -10.03 -10.20
C ALA A 17 4.39 -9.61 -8.74
N ILE A 18 3.22 -9.03 -8.45
CA ILE A 18 2.84 -8.66 -7.07
C ILE A 18 2.66 -9.91 -6.22
N GLY A 19 1.95 -10.91 -6.76
CA GLY A 19 1.76 -12.19 -6.12
C GLY A 19 3.07 -12.89 -5.82
N LEU A 20 4.07 -12.83 -6.71
CA LEU A 20 5.41 -13.38 -6.48
C LEU A 20 6.13 -12.65 -5.35
N VAL A 21 6.12 -11.31 -5.33
CA VAL A 21 6.77 -10.57 -4.22
C VAL A 21 6.10 -10.87 -2.87
N ILE A 22 4.76 -10.89 -2.84
CA ILE A 22 4.00 -11.22 -1.62
C ILE A 22 4.12 -12.69 -1.25
N HIS A 23 4.21 -13.62 -2.20
CA HIS A 23 4.39 -15.06 -1.90
C HIS A 23 5.81 -15.41 -1.48
N GLU A 24 6.82 -14.70 -1.98
CA GLU A 24 8.21 -14.86 -1.54
C GLU A 24 8.39 -14.41 -0.10
N VAL A 25 7.65 -13.38 0.33
CA VAL A 25 7.66 -12.86 1.70
C VAL A 25 6.40 -13.31 2.42
N ARG A 26 6.47 -14.49 3.04
CA ARG A 26 5.31 -15.12 3.70
C ARG A 26 4.71 -14.27 4.82
N GLU A 27 5.55 -13.49 5.52
CA GLU A 27 5.17 -12.66 6.65
C GLU A 27 5.84 -11.31 6.49
N TYR A 28 5.04 -10.24 6.58
CA TYR A 28 5.54 -8.88 6.58
C TYR A 28 5.42 -8.31 7.98
N ASP A 29 6.52 -7.75 8.47
CA ASP A 29 6.54 -6.95 9.69
C ASP A 29 6.14 -5.51 9.34
N PHE A 30 4.83 -5.28 9.25
CA PHE A 30 4.29 -3.94 9.00
C PHE A 30 4.34 -3.05 10.24
N TYR A 31 4.46 -3.65 11.42
CA TYR A 31 4.50 -2.96 12.71
C TYR A 31 5.71 -3.43 13.53
N PRO A 32 6.96 -3.05 13.15
CA PRO A 32 8.15 -3.52 13.84
C PRO A 32 8.17 -3.22 15.35
N TRP A 33 7.49 -2.14 15.75
CA TRP A 33 7.34 -1.73 17.14
C TRP A 33 6.32 -2.57 17.94
N LEU A 34 5.43 -3.29 17.27
CA LEU A 34 4.47 -4.23 17.89
C LEU A 34 4.99 -5.67 17.85
N SER A 35 6.09 -5.96 17.14
CA SER A 35 6.58 -7.33 16.90
C SER A 35 5.47 -8.25 16.37
N HIS A 36 4.59 -7.70 15.53
CA HIS A 36 3.41 -8.39 15.01
C HIS A 36 3.54 -8.55 13.50
N THR A 37 3.58 -9.79 13.05
CA THR A 37 3.65 -10.14 11.64
C THR A 37 2.27 -10.47 11.09
N GLU A 38 1.91 -9.90 9.94
CA GLU A 38 0.65 -10.16 9.27
C GLU A 38 0.87 -10.88 7.94
N ASN A 39 -0.04 -11.80 7.62
CA ASN A 39 -0.08 -12.47 6.33
C ASN A 39 -0.98 -11.67 5.38
N ILE A 40 -0.45 -11.23 4.25
CA ILE A 40 -1.27 -10.64 3.19
C ILE A 40 -1.84 -11.74 2.30
N THR A 41 -3.16 -11.79 2.23
CA THR A 41 -3.92 -12.54 1.23
C THR A 41 -4.46 -11.59 0.18
N LEU A 42 -3.81 -11.56 -0.99
CA LEU A 42 -4.34 -10.78 -2.11
C LEU A 42 -5.74 -11.29 -2.50
N PRO A 43 -6.71 -10.39 -2.74
CA PRO A 43 -8.04 -10.78 -3.15
C PRO A 43 -7.99 -11.49 -4.52
N LYS A 44 -8.98 -12.35 -4.81
CA LYS A 44 -9.02 -13.11 -6.09
C LYS A 44 -9.05 -12.22 -7.35
N MET A 45 -9.57 -11.00 -7.23
CA MET A 45 -9.53 -9.99 -8.30
C MET A 45 -8.30 -9.08 -8.23
N GLY A 46 -7.44 -9.32 -7.24
CA GLY A 46 -6.24 -8.56 -6.89
C GLY A 46 -6.50 -7.09 -6.56
N LEU A 47 -5.42 -6.31 -6.54
CA LEU A 47 -5.47 -4.88 -6.22
C LEU A 47 -5.94 -4.08 -7.45
N HIS A 48 -6.55 -2.94 -7.17
CA HIS A 48 -7.05 -2.02 -8.17
C HIS A 48 -6.01 -0.95 -8.47
N GLU A 49 -5.76 -0.69 -9.76
CA GLU A 49 -4.93 0.44 -10.15
C GLU A 49 -5.66 1.75 -9.85
N VAL A 50 -4.99 2.63 -9.13
CA VAL A 50 -5.48 3.97 -8.79
C VAL A 50 -4.66 5.02 -9.51
N CYS A 51 -5.28 6.13 -9.89
CA CYS A 51 -4.53 7.27 -10.40
C CYS A 51 -3.70 7.91 -9.28
N ILE A 52 -2.64 8.62 -9.63
CA ILE A 52 -1.75 9.28 -8.65
C ILE A 52 -2.53 10.18 -7.67
N LYS A 53 -3.55 10.88 -8.15
CA LYS A 53 -4.38 11.73 -7.29
C LYS A 53 -5.11 10.91 -6.23
N GLY A 54 -5.76 9.82 -6.63
CA GLY A 54 -6.48 8.93 -5.71
C GLY A 54 -5.52 8.24 -4.73
N PHE A 55 -4.35 7.81 -5.21
CA PHE A 55 -3.31 7.26 -4.34
C PHE A 55 -2.88 8.26 -3.26
N ASN A 56 -2.57 9.50 -3.64
CA ASN A 56 -2.11 10.53 -2.72
C ASN A 56 -3.18 10.86 -1.66
N GLU A 57 -4.44 10.92 -2.06
CA GLU A 57 -5.58 11.15 -1.14
C GLU A 57 -5.70 10.00 -0.12
N LEU A 58 -5.69 8.75 -0.59
CA LEU A 58 -5.74 7.56 0.28
C LEU A 58 -4.54 7.49 1.22
N PHE A 59 -3.33 7.78 0.71
CA PHE A 59 -2.10 7.76 1.51
C PHE A 59 -2.15 8.80 2.64
N MET A 60 -2.54 10.03 2.33
CA MET A 60 -2.63 11.09 3.34
C MET A 60 -3.70 10.78 4.39
N GLN A 61 -4.80 10.14 4.00
CA GLN A 61 -5.82 9.65 4.94
C GLN A 61 -5.22 8.61 5.90
N MET A 62 -4.60 7.56 5.37
CA MET A 62 -4.00 6.48 6.16
C MET A 62 -2.87 6.99 7.08
N ALA A 63 -2.02 7.89 6.58
CA ALA A 63 -0.94 8.48 7.38
C ALA A 63 -1.46 9.31 8.55
N ASN A 64 -2.55 10.06 8.36
CA ASN A 64 -3.16 10.83 9.43
C ASN A 64 -3.84 9.94 10.47
N GLU A 65 -4.55 8.89 10.03
CA GLU A 65 -5.18 7.90 10.91
C GLU A 65 -4.13 7.19 11.78
N ALA A 66 -3.03 6.71 11.19
CA ALA A 66 -1.94 6.05 11.92
C ALA A 66 -1.32 6.94 13.02
N ILE A 67 -1.20 8.25 12.77
CA ILE A 67 -0.66 9.20 13.75
C ILE A 67 -1.67 9.49 14.86
N CYS A 68 -2.96 9.57 14.52
CA CYS A 68 -4.03 9.72 15.51
C CYS A 68 -4.05 8.56 16.53
N TYR A 69 -3.74 7.33 16.10
CA TYR A 69 -3.62 6.19 17.02
C TYR A 69 -2.51 6.35 18.06
N GLY A 70 -1.40 7.02 17.71
CA GLY A 70 -0.27 7.23 18.60
C GLY A 70 -0.30 8.54 19.37
N SER A 71 -1.22 9.46 19.04
CA SER A 71 -1.24 10.83 19.57
C SER A 71 -2.53 11.55 19.17
N ASP A 72 -3.08 12.42 20.03
CA ASP A 72 -4.24 13.27 19.68
C ASP A 72 -3.95 14.33 18.59
N LYS A 73 -2.68 14.47 18.16
CA LYS A 73 -2.28 15.38 17.08
C LYS A 73 -2.76 14.87 15.72
N LYS A 74 -3.56 15.69 15.03
CA LYS A 74 -3.77 15.59 13.58
C LYS A 74 -2.69 16.38 12.86
N LEU A 75 -2.08 15.77 11.85
CA LEU A 75 -1.10 16.46 11.02
C LEU A 75 -1.80 17.45 10.07
N GLU A 76 -1.14 18.57 9.82
CA GLU A 76 -1.56 19.49 8.78
C GLU A 76 -1.26 18.91 7.39
N LYS A 77 -1.96 19.40 6.36
CA LYS A 77 -1.82 18.92 4.98
C LYS A 77 -0.36 18.98 4.49
N PHE A 78 0.39 20.01 4.87
CA PHE A 78 1.79 20.14 4.43
C PHE A 78 2.70 19.08 5.08
N GLU A 79 2.45 18.68 6.33
CA GLU A 79 3.18 17.63 7.02
C GLU A 79 2.88 16.27 6.36
N LEU A 80 1.62 15.99 6.06
CA LEU A 80 1.20 14.79 5.33
C LEU A 80 1.81 14.72 3.92
N GLN A 81 1.85 15.85 3.21
CA GLN A 81 2.50 15.95 1.90
C GLN A 81 3.99 15.63 2.00
N HIS A 82 4.69 16.08 3.04
CA HIS A 82 6.11 15.77 3.23
C HIS A 82 6.35 14.27 3.45
N ILE A 83 5.45 13.57 4.16
CA ILE A 83 5.53 12.11 4.34
C ILE A 83 5.31 11.41 3.00
N LEU A 84 4.32 11.84 2.23
CA LEU A 84 4.04 11.31 0.89
C LEU A 84 5.23 11.53 -0.07
N ASP A 85 5.81 12.73 -0.08
CA ASP A 85 6.97 13.06 -0.91
C ASP A 85 8.18 12.19 -0.54
N ALA A 86 8.41 11.97 0.76
CA ALA A 86 9.47 11.08 1.23
C ALA A 86 9.22 9.62 0.81
N PHE A 87 7.97 9.14 0.91
CA PHE A 87 7.58 7.80 0.49
C PHE A 87 7.76 7.59 -1.02
N LEU A 88 7.43 8.59 -1.84
CA LEU A 88 7.50 8.48 -3.30
C LEU A 88 8.86 8.83 -3.90
N LYS A 89 9.81 9.32 -3.10
CA LYS A 89 11.10 9.85 -3.56
C LYS A 89 11.92 8.90 -4.44
N GLU A 90 11.82 7.59 -4.20
CA GLU A 90 12.63 6.58 -4.88
C GLU A 90 11.96 5.99 -6.13
N PHE A 91 10.76 6.43 -6.47
CA PHE A 91 9.98 5.92 -7.59
C PHE A 91 10.01 6.89 -8.77
N ALA A 92 10.50 6.43 -9.93
CA ALA A 92 10.68 7.27 -11.12
C ALA A 92 9.50 7.20 -12.09
N ASN A 93 8.93 6.00 -12.29
CA ASN A 93 7.73 5.82 -13.12
C ASN A 93 6.77 4.80 -12.49
N PRO A 94 6.25 5.11 -11.28
CA PRO A 94 5.43 4.16 -10.53
C PRO A 94 4.05 3.92 -11.14
N ARG A 95 3.53 2.73 -10.88
CA ARG A 95 2.10 2.42 -10.90
C ARG A 95 1.60 2.26 -9.47
N TYR A 96 0.36 2.67 -9.24
CA TYR A 96 -0.21 2.78 -7.91
C TYR A 96 -1.40 1.84 -7.76
N TYR A 97 -1.47 1.12 -6.65
CA TYR A 97 -2.44 0.09 -6.40
C TYR A 97 -3.03 0.20 -5.00
N SER A 98 -4.29 -0.19 -4.84
CA SER A 98 -4.95 -0.29 -3.54
C SER A 98 -5.95 -1.44 -3.49
N ASN A 99 -6.34 -1.83 -2.28
CA ASN A 99 -7.51 -2.67 -2.02
C ASN A 99 -8.80 -1.83 -1.85
N PHE A 100 -8.76 -0.54 -2.15
CA PHE A 100 -9.93 0.34 -2.13
C PHE A 100 -10.71 0.22 -3.43
N ILE A 101 -11.98 -0.16 -3.36
CA ILE A 101 -12.83 -0.38 -4.54
C ILE A 101 -14.19 0.27 -4.31
N ASP A 102 -14.70 0.99 -5.32
CA ASP A 102 -16.03 1.64 -5.40
C ASP A 102 -16.47 2.38 -4.12
N ASN A 103 -16.87 1.62 -3.10
CA ASN A 103 -17.53 2.05 -1.86
C ASN A 103 -16.70 1.76 -0.59
N GLY A 104 -15.45 1.29 -0.68
CA GLY A 104 -14.64 1.07 0.51
C GLY A 104 -13.47 0.10 0.35
N TRP A 105 -12.84 -0.19 1.49
CA TRP A 105 -11.71 -1.09 1.60
C TRP A 105 -12.14 -2.55 1.54
N ARG A 106 -11.38 -3.38 0.81
CA ARG A 106 -11.58 -4.83 0.73
C ARG A 106 -10.51 -5.56 1.50
N PRO A 107 -10.87 -6.56 2.30
CA PRO A 107 -9.89 -7.15 3.18
C PRO A 107 -8.77 -7.88 2.43
N VAL A 108 -7.52 -7.58 2.81
CA VAL A 108 -6.30 -8.25 2.31
C VAL A 108 -5.54 -8.97 3.41
N THR A 109 -6.03 -8.92 4.64
CA THR A 109 -5.56 -9.66 5.82
C THR A 109 -6.76 -10.32 6.50
N ASN A 110 -6.57 -10.90 7.70
CA ASN A 110 -7.69 -11.46 8.48
C ASN A 110 -8.60 -10.38 9.07
N HIS A 111 -8.17 -9.11 9.00
CA HIS A 111 -8.94 -7.96 9.46
C HIS A 111 -9.99 -7.57 8.42
N THR A 112 -11.16 -7.10 8.86
CA THR A 112 -12.23 -6.70 7.94
C THR A 112 -12.08 -5.27 7.42
N GLN A 113 -11.22 -4.47 8.04
CA GLN A 113 -10.99 -3.05 7.75
C GLN A 113 -9.48 -2.72 7.67
N ASP A 114 -8.75 -3.45 6.85
CA ASP A 114 -7.37 -3.15 6.51
C ASP A 114 -7.28 -2.30 5.25
N TYR A 115 -6.36 -1.33 5.32
CA TYR A 115 -6.11 -0.38 4.26
C TYR A 115 -4.73 -0.68 3.69
N PHE A 116 -4.68 -1.00 2.41
CA PHE A 116 -3.47 -1.42 1.73
C PHE A 116 -3.22 -0.57 0.50
N LEU A 117 -2.03 0.00 0.45
CA LEU A 117 -1.49 0.75 -0.68
C LEU A 117 -0.20 0.12 -1.16
N CYS A 118 -0.02 0.08 -2.47
CA CYS A 118 1.21 -0.40 -3.09
C CYS A 118 1.63 0.49 -4.24
N VAL A 119 2.92 0.74 -4.33
CA VAL A 119 3.58 1.47 -5.42
C VAL A 119 4.61 0.55 -6.05
N ILE A 120 4.56 0.43 -7.37
CA ILE A 120 5.45 -0.46 -8.11
C ILE A 120 6.19 0.33 -9.16
N ASP A 121 7.51 0.31 -9.09
CA ASP A 121 8.42 0.69 -10.15
C ASP A 121 9.30 -0.52 -10.52
N LYS A 122 10.00 -0.48 -11.65
CA LYS A 122 10.64 -1.64 -12.31
C LYS A 122 11.39 -2.58 -11.36
N ASN A 123 12.08 -2.04 -10.36
CA ASN A 123 12.91 -2.82 -9.44
C ASN A 123 12.54 -2.60 -7.96
N THR A 124 11.48 -1.85 -7.67
CA THR A 124 11.17 -1.40 -6.30
C THR A 124 9.67 -1.48 -6.06
N ILE A 125 9.30 -2.03 -4.91
CA ILE A 125 7.92 -2.05 -4.44
C ILE A 125 7.87 -1.36 -3.08
N GLY A 126 7.03 -0.33 -2.99
CA GLY A 126 6.65 0.30 -1.73
C GLY A 126 5.27 -0.19 -1.31
N MET A 127 5.10 -0.49 -0.02
CA MET A 127 3.82 -0.94 0.52
C MET A 127 3.52 -0.19 1.82
N TRP A 128 2.24 0.09 2.05
CA TRP A 128 1.73 0.58 3.31
C TRP A 128 0.49 -0.23 3.68
N LEU A 129 0.49 -0.80 4.88
CA LEU A 129 -0.66 -1.46 5.49
C LEU A 129 -1.03 -0.70 6.76
N SER A 130 -2.31 -0.37 6.93
CA SER A 130 -2.86 0.04 8.23
C SER A 130 -4.11 -0.77 8.53
N CYS A 131 -4.47 -0.86 9.81
CA CYS A 131 -5.69 -1.50 10.26
C CYS A 131 -6.50 -0.52 11.12
N ASN A 132 -7.82 -0.56 10.98
CA ASN A 132 -8.74 0.09 11.91
C ASN A 132 -9.25 -0.97 12.91
N ASP A 133 -8.46 -1.25 13.94
CA ASP A 133 -8.87 -2.04 15.10
C ASP A 133 -9.50 -1.08 16.13
N GLU A 134 -10.82 -0.90 16.05
CA GLU A 134 -11.66 -0.48 17.19
C GLU A 134 -12.22 -1.71 17.92
#